data_AF-A0A8R1IDG6-F1
#
_entry.id   AF-A0A8R1IDG6-F1
#
_cell.length_a   1.000
_cell.length_b   1.000
_cell.length_c   1.000
_cell.angle_alpha   90.00
_cell.angle_beta   90.00
_cell.angle_gamma   90.00
#
_symmetry.space_group_name_H-M   'P 1'
#
loop_
_entity.id
_entity.type
_entity.pdbx_description
1 polymer ?
#
loop_
_entity_poly.entity_id
_entity_poly.type
_entity_poly.pdbx_seq_one_letter_code
_entity_poly.pdbx_strand_id
1 'polypeptide(L)'
;MRPDRHGRFGFNVKGGADQNYPVIVSRVAPGSSADKCQPRLNEGDQVLFIDGRDVATMSHDHVVQFIRSARTGANGGELHLTIRPNVYRLGEELDEPDSTMVPEPARVADSVPRSDKLSQSLRLLADALNSGKVVDQFEMLYRKKPGMLMNVCRQSANLNKNRYRDVCPYDETRVALQTSTSGDYINANYVN
;
A
#
# COMPACT_ATOMS: atom_id res chain seq x y z
N MET A 1 -21.25 1.20 -12.90
CA MET A 1 -21.54 2.25 -11.88
C MET A 1 -22.07 3.51 -12.55
N ARG A 2 -23.05 4.20 -11.95
CA ARG A 2 -23.64 5.43 -12.53
C ARG A 2 -23.09 6.70 -11.85
N PRO A 3 -22.95 7.83 -12.58
CA PRO A 3 -22.45 9.06 -12.00
C PRO A 3 -23.46 9.67 -11.01
N ASP A 4 -22.96 10.54 -10.13
CA ASP A 4 -23.79 11.40 -9.29
C ASP A 4 -24.54 12.46 -10.11
N ARG A 5 -25.40 13.24 -9.43
CA ARG A 5 -26.12 14.39 -10.02
C ARG A 5 -25.23 15.47 -10.65
N HIS A 6 -23.92 15.45 -10.40
CA HIS A 6 -22.93 16.36 -10.99
C HIS A 6 -22.09 15.67 -12.08
N GLY A 7 -22.44 14.45 -12.50
CA GLY A 7 -21.72 13.71 -13.53
C GLY A 7 -20.40 13.10 -13.05
N ARG A 8 -20.22 12.90 -11.74
CA ARG A 8 -18.97 12.38 -11.14
C ARG A 8 -19.17 10.97 -10.61
N PHE A 9 -18.18 10.11 -10.83
CA PHE A 9 -18.17 8.76 -10.27
C PHE A 9 -17.59 8.70 -8.85
N GLY A 10 -16.74 9.68 -8.48
CA GLY A 10 -16.22 9.85 -7.12
C GLY A 10 -14.97 9.03 -6.79
N PHE A 11 -14.13 8.77 -7.78
CA PHE A 11 -12.80 8.20 -7.57
C PHE A 11 -11.75 8.95 -8.40
N ASN A 12 -10.48 8.84 -7.99
CA ASN A 12 -9.33 9.38 -8.71
C ASN A 12 -8.50 8.23 -9.27
N VAL A 13 -7.81 8.48 -10.39
CA VAL A 13 -6.85 7.55 -11.00
C VAL A 13 -5.47 8.19 -11.09
N LYS A 14 -4.44 7.37 -11.06
CA LYS A 14 -3.04 7.73 -11.33
C LYS A 14 -2.46 6.76 -12.36
N GLY A 15 -1.39 7.15 -13.04
CA GLY A 15 -0.72 6.32 -14.05
C GLY A 15 -1.31 6.43 -15.44
N GLY A 16 -0.67 5.75 -16.38
CA GLY A 16 -0.83 5.84 -17.81
C GLY A 16 0.45 5.37 -18.52
N ALA A 17 0.33 4.96 -19.78
CA ALA A 17 1.47 4.48 -20.56
C ALA A 17 2.57 5.54 -20.72
N ASP A 18 2.18 6.82 -20.81
CA ASP A 18 3.06 7.99 -20.86
C ASP A 18 3.89 8.18 -19.58
N GLN A 19 3.41 7.66 -18.45
CA GLN A 19 4.08 7.74 -17.15
C GLN A 19 4.85 6.46 -16.82
N ASN A 20 4.86 5.47 -17.72
CA ASN A 20 5.38 4.12 -17.49
C ASN A 20 4.88 3.53 -16.16
N TYR A 21 3.59 3.74 -15.86
CA TYR A 21 2.97 3.35 -14.60
C TYR A 21 1.55 2.83 -14.85
N PRO A 22 1.13 1.71 -14.25
CA PRO A 22 -0.21 1.16 -14.47
C PRO A 22 -1.30 2.14 -14.01
N VAL A 23 -2.47 2.06 -14.63
CA VAL A 23 -3.63 2.86 -14.22
C VAL A 23 -4.19 2.31 -12.91
N ILE A 24 -4.02 3.05 -11.82
CA ILE A 24 -4.42 2.66 -10.47
C ILE A 24 -5.45 3.64 -9.89
N VAL A 25 -6.45 3.12 -9.18
CA VAL A 25 -7.36 3.93 -8.38
C VAL A 25 -6.62 4.51 -7.18
N SER A 26 -6.44 5.83 -7.14
CA SER A 26 -5.66 6.50 -6.10
C SER A 26 -6.49 6.97 -4.90
N ARG A 27 -7.78 7.21 -5.10
CA ARG A 27 -8.70 7.64 -4.04
C ARG A 27 -10.13 7.26 -4.37
N VAL A 28 -10.91 6.86 -3.36
CA VAL A 28 -12.37 6.69 -3.47
C VAL A 28 -13.06 7.61 -2.45
N ALA A 29 -13.95 8.48 -2.92
CA ALA A 29 -14.66 9.42 -2.06
C ALA A 29 -15.78 8.69 -1.27
N PRO A 30 -15.82 8.80 0.07
CA PRO A 30 -16.87 8.17 0.87
C PRO A 30 -18.28 8.58 0.44
N GLY A 31 -19.19 7.62 0.36
CA GLY A 31 -20.58 7.81 -0.03
C GLY A 31 -20.81 8.12 -1.52
N SER A 32 -19.76 8.08 -2.35
CA SER A 32 -19.85 8.28 -3.79
C SER A 32 -20.39 7.07 -4.55
N SER A 33 -20.62 7.22 -5.85
CA SER A 33 -21.03 6.11 -6.72
C SER A 33 -20.00 4.98 -6.77
N ALA A 34 -18.71 5.32 -6.78
CA ALA A 34 -17.62 4.35 -6.72
C ALA A 34 -17.53 3.63 -5.37
N ASP A 35 -17.91 4.31 -4.28
CA ASP A 35 -17.94 3.72 -2.94
C ASP A 35 -19.11 2.77 -2.72
N LYS A 36 -20.22 3.00 -3.42
CA LYS A 36 -21.50 2.27 -3.29
C LYS A 36 -21.74 1.23 -4.39
N CYS A 37 -20.88 1.15 -5.41
CA CYS A 37 -21.06 0.16 -6.46
C CYS A 37 -20.80 -1.26 -5.94
N GLN A 38 -21.31 -2.26 -6.65
CA GLN A 38 -21.13 -3.65 -6.30
C GLN A 38 -20.53 -4.42 -7.48
N PRO A 39 -19.32 -5.01 -7.35
CA PRO A 39 -18.42 -4.91 -6.19
C PRO A 39 -17.92 -3.47 -5.95
N ARG A 40 -17.56 -3.15 -4.70
CA ARG A 40 -17.06 -1.82 -4.30
C ARG A 40 -15.67 -1.58 -4.92
N LEU A 41 -15.46 -0.39 -5.49
CA LEU A 41 -14.14 0.02 -5.97
C LEU A 41 -13.25 0.38 -4.78
N ASN A 42 -12.02 -0.13 -4.74
CA ASN A 42 -11.06 0.13 -3.68
C ASN A 42 -9.89 0.96 -4.17
N GLU A 43 -9.31 1.73 -3.24
CA GLU A 43 -8.02 2.37 -3.46
C GLU A 43 -6.93 1.31 -3.65
N GLY A 44 -6.11 1.49 -4.69
CA GLY A 44 -5.08 0.55 -5.12
C GLY A 44 -5.50 -0.39 -6.25
N ASP A 45 -6.79 -0.51 -6.57
CA ASP A 45 -7.25 -1.38 -7.65
C ASP A 45 -6.65 -0.93 -8.99
N GLN A 46 -6.17 -1.89 -9.79
CA GLN A 46 -5.64 -1.64 -11.12
C GLN A 46 -6.77 -1.70 -12.15
N VAL A 47 -6.93 -0.64 -12.93
CA VAL A 47 -7.88 -0.61 -14.04
C VAL A 47 -7.25 -1.28 -15.25
N LEU A 48 -7.89 -2.34 -15.76
CA LEU A 48 -7.48 -3.08 -16.95
C LEU A 48 -8.28 -2.65 -18.18
N PHE A 49 -9.59 -2.50 -18.02
CA PHE A 49 -10.48 -2.09 -19.10
C PHE A 49 -11.48 -1.03 -18.64
N ILE A 50 -11.80 -0.09 -19.53
CA ILE A 50 -12.91 0.85 -19.37
C ILE A 50 -13.90 0.63 -20.51
N ASP A 51 -15.15 0.31 -20.18
CA ASP A 51 -16.22 -0.03 -21.13
C ASP A 51 -15.75 -1.02 -22.23
N GLY A 52 -14.97 -2.03 -21.81
CA GLY A 52 -14.43 -3.08 -22.68
C GLY A 52 -13.18 -2.71 -23.50
N ARG A 53 -12.63 -1.49 -23.34
CA ARG A 53 -11.39 -1.09 -24.00
C ARG A 53 -10.19 -1.21 -23.08
N ASP A 54 -9.13 -1.85 -23.57
CA ASP A 54 -7.87 -2.03 -22.85
C ASP A 54 -7.19 -0.67 -22.64
N VAL A 55 -6.74 -0.42 -21.40
CA VAL A 55 -6.07 0.82 -21.02
C VAL A 55 -4.55 0.70 -20.98
N ALA A 56 -3.96 -0.48 -21.20
CA ALA A 56 -2.53 -0.73 -21.04
C ALA A 56 -1.64 0.20 -21.85
N THR A 57 -2.07 0.60 -23.06
CA THR A 57 -1.32 1.48 -23.96
C THR A 57 -1.86 2.92 -23.97
N MET A 58 -2.83 3.26 -23.11
CA MET A 58 -3.44 4.58 -23.09
C MET A 58 -2.65 5.54 -22.19
N SER A 59 -2.52 6.79 -22.64
CA SER A 59 -1.97 7.84 -21.77
C SER A 59 -2.93 8.18 -20.64
N HIS A 60 -2.41 8.77 -19.56
CA HIS A 60 -3.19 9.23 -18.42
C HIS A 60 -4.37 10.11 -18.85
N ASP A 61 -4.12 11.10 -19.70
CA ASP A 61 -5.15 12.03 -20.16
C ASP A 61 -6.24 11.33 -20.97
N HIS A 62 -5.87 10.36 -21.82
CA HIS A 62 -6.84 9.57 -22.57
C HIS A 62 -7.69 8.69 -21.66
N VAL A 63 -7.11 8.08 -20.62
CA VAL A 63 -7.85 7.31 -19.61
C VAL A 63 -8.87 8.19 -18.89
N VAL A 64 -8.46 9.37 -18.42
CA VAL A 64 -9.34 10.33 -17.73
C VAL A 64 -10.46 10.80 -18.65
N GLN A 65 -10.14 11.12 -19.91
CA GLN A 65 -11.12 11.49 -20.91
C GLN A 65 -12.14 10.38 -21.14
N PHE A 66 -11.69 9.12 -21.22
CA PHE A 66 -12.55 7.98 -21.45
C PHE A 66 -13.54 7.75 -20.30
N ILE A 67 -13.06 7.80 -19.05
CA ILE A 67 -13.91 7.75 -17.84
C ILE A 67 -14.95 8.87 -17.85
N ARG A 68 -14.54 10.10 -18.20
CA ARG A 68 -15.48 11.24 -18.27
C ARG A 68 -16.49 11.09 -19.40
N SER A 69 -16.12 10.46 -20.52
CA SER A 69 -17.01 10.26 -21.65
C SER A 69 -18.10 9.22 -21.38
N ALA A 70 -17.85 8.27 -20.47
CA ALA A 70 -18.82 7.24 -20.08
C ALA A 70 -20.14 7.83 -19.55
N ARG A 71 -20.11 9.02 -18.93
CA ARG A 71 -21.31 9.71 -18.44
C ARG A 71 -22.29 10.12 -19.56
N THR A 72 -21.82 10.22 -20.79
CA THR A 72 -22.60 10.58 -22.00
C THR A 72 -22.65 9.43 -23.01
N GLY A 73 -22.13 8.26 -22.66
CA GLY A 73 -22.02 7.11 -23.55
C GLY A 73 -23.36 6.41 -23.81
N ALA A 74 -23.38 5.57 -24.85
CA ALA A 74 -24.54 4.78 -25.28
C ALA A 74 -25.08 3.81 -24.21
N ASN A 75 -24.28 3.53 -23.16
CA ASN A 75 -24.61 2.63 -22.06
C ASN A 75 -25.48 3.30 -20.97
N GLY A 76 -26.30 4.29 -21.33
CA GLY A 76 -27.18 4.98 -20.36
C GLY A 76 -26.43 5.75 -19.27
N GLY A 77 -25.21 6.21 -19.57
CA GLY A 77 -24.35 6.94 -18.63
C GLY A 77 -23.64 6.06 -17.59
N GLU A 78 -23.67 4.73 -17.75
CA GLU A 78 -23.00 3.80 -16.85
C GLU A 78 -21.55 3.52 -17.27
N LEU A 79 -20.64 3.62 -16.31
CA LEU A 79 -19.22 3.27 -16.44
C LEU A 79 -18.98 1.83 -16.00
N HIS A 80 -18.45 1.00 -16.89
CA HIS A 80 -17.98 -0.35 -16.57
C HIS A 80 -16.46 -0.39 -16.49
N LEU A 81 -15.94 -0.84 -15.35
CA LEU A 81 -14.52 -1.03 -15.15
C LEU A 81 -14.25 -2.51 -14.97
N THR A 82 -13.28 -3.04 -15.71
CA THR A 82 -12.66 -4.33 -15.37
C THR A 82 -11.39 -4.01 -14.61
N ILE A 83 -11.34 -4.48 -13.37
CA ILE A 83 -10.24 -4.21 -12.46
C ILE A 83 -9.52 -5.50 -12.10
N ARG A 84 -8.22 -5.38 -11.83
CA ARG A 84 -7.50 -6.33 -11.00
C ARG A 84 -7.51 -5.77 -9.58
N PRO A 85 -8.18 -6.43 -8.62
CA PRO A 85 -8.18 -6.02 -7.23
C PRO A 85 -6.75 -5.86 -6.73
N ASN A 86 -6.51 -4.86 -5.88
CA ASN A 86 -5.22 -4.73 -5.23
C ASN A 86 -4.97 -5.94 -4.32
N VAL A 87 -4.09 -6.85 -4.75
CA VAL A 87 -3.65 -8.02 -3.96
C VAL A 87 -2.80 -7.59 -2.74
N TYR A 88 -2.42 -6.31 -2.61
CA TYR A 88 -1.67 -5.79 -1.46
C TYR A 88 -2.54 -5.32 -0.27
N ARG A 89 -3.71 -5.93 -0.07
CA ARG A 89 -4.47 -5.79 1.20
C ARG A 89 -4.44 -7.03 2.10
N LEU A 90 -3.72 -8.08 1.71
CA LEU A 90 -3.29 -9.14 2.61
C LEU A 90 -1.97 -9.67 2.05
N GLY A 91 -1.06 -10.15 2.91
CA GLY A 91 0.04 -10.97 2.43
C GLY A 91 -0.53 -12.08 1.54
N GLU A 92 0.15 -12.34 0.43
CA GLU A 92 0.08 -13.58 -0.36
C GLU A 92 -1.24 -14.36 -0.28
N GLU A 93 -2.22 -14.01 -1.12
CA GLU A 93 -3.05 -15.05 -1.74
C GLU A 93 -2.39 -15.40 -3.08
N LEU A 94 -1.31 -16.17 -2.99
CA LEU A 94 -0.95 -17.10 -4.05
C LEU A 94 -2.07 -18.16 -4.05
N ASP A 95 -2.52 -18.57 -5.24
CA ASP A 95 -3.33 -19.79 -5.40
C ASP A 95 -2.62 -20.95 -4.67
N GLU A 96 -3.09 -21.32 -3.47
CA GLU A 96 -2.72 -22.58 -2.85
C GLU A 96 -3.38 -23.69 -3.70
N PRO A 97 -2.60 -24.62 -4.28
CA PRO A 97 -3.20 -25.81 -4.83
C PRO A 97 -3.76 -26.60 -3.64
N ASP A 98 -5.07 -26.84 -3.66
CA ASP A 98 -5.86 -27.70 -2.76
C ASP A 98 -5.04 -28.23 -1.56
N SER A 99 -4.98 -27.46 -0.48
CA SER A 99 -4.20 -27.78 0.71
C SER A 99 -4.81 -29.03 1.34
N THR A 100 -4.27 -30.19 0.96
CA THR A 100 -4.39 -31.44 1.72
C THR A 100 -4.19 -31.12 3.20
N MET A 101 -5.21 -31.43 4.00
CA MET A 101 -5.28 -31.20 5.43
C MET A 101 -3.91 -31.15 6.11
N VAL A 102 -3.47 -29.95 6.48
CA VAL A 102 -2.40 -29.79 7.45
C VAL A 102 -2.93 -30.44 8.74
N PRO A 103 -2.26 -31.44 9.33
CA PRO A 103 -2.68 -31.98 10.61
C PRO A 103 -2.67 -30.82 11.60
N GLU A 104 -3.80 -30.57 12.28
CA GLU A 104 -3.79 -29.69 13.45
C GLU A 104 -2.60 -30.11 14.32
N PRO A 105 -1.69 -29.19 14.71
CA PRO A 105 -0.63 -29.55 15.63
C PRO A 105 -1.30 -30.12 16.87
N ALA A 106 -0.90 -31.35 17.22
CA ALA A 106 -1.54 -32.16 18.24
C ALA A 106 -1.90 -31.30 19.46
N ARG A 107 -3.20 -31.29 19.77
CA ARG A 107 -3.79 -30.64 20.93
C ARG A 107 -2.87 -30.77 22.13
N VAL A 108 -2.30 -29.66 22.58
CA VAL A 108 -1.83 -29.59 23.97
C VAL A 108 -3.09 -29.79 24.79
N ALA A 109 -3.13 -30.85 25.59
CA ALA A 109 -4.31 -31.34 26.30
C ALA A 109 -5.21 -30.21 26.82
N ASP A 110 -6.54 -30.41 26.81
CA ASP A 110 -7.56 -29.45 27.28
C ASP A 110 -7.34 -28.95 28.73
N SER A 111 -6.41 -29.57 29.46
CA SER A 111 -5.93 -29.18 30.78
C SER A 111 -4.90 -28.04 30.80
N VAL A 112 -4.38 -27.57 29.65
CA VAL A 112 -3.41 -26.48 29.58
C VAL A 112 -4.15 -25.14 29.35
N PRO A 113 -4.12 -24.19 30.30
CA PRO A 113 -4.75 -22.89 30.11
C PRO A 113 -4.14 -22.17 28.90
N ARG A 114 -4.99 -21.73 27.96
CA ARG A 114 -4.56 -20.87 26.85
C ARG A 114 -3.90 -19.62 27.44
N SER A 115 -2.70 -19.27 26.98
CA SER A 115 -1.98 -18.10 27.47
C SER A 115 -2.73 -16.83 27.07
N ASP A 116 -3.33 -16.13 28.04
CA ASP A 116 -4.11 -14.90 27.82
C ASP A 116 -3.24 -13.66 27.53
N LYS A 117 -1.96 -13.86 27.21
CA LYS A 117 -0.97 -12.77 27.03
C LYS A 117 -1.35 -11.80 25.92
N LEU A 118 -1.93 -12.29 24.82
CA LEU A 118 -2.39 -11.44 23.72
C LEU A 118 -3.55 -10.55 24.17
N SER A 119 -4.60 -11.12 24.75
CA SER A 119 -5.76 -10.33 25.21
C SER A 119 -5.34 -9.33 26.29
N GLN A 120 -4.45 -9.73 27.21
CA GLN A 120 -3.89 -8.84 28.20
C GLN A 120 -3.11 -7.69 27.55
N SER A 121 -2.27 -7.96 26.54
CA SER A 121 -1.55 -6.89 25.82
C SER A 121 -2.47 -5.92 25.09
N LEU A 122 -3.59 -6.41 24.53
CA LEU A 122 -4.57 -5.57 23.86
C LEU A 122 -5.30 -4.66 24.84
N ARG A 123 -5.64 -5.17 26.04
CA ARG A 123 -6.23 -4.35 27.11
C ARG A 123 -5.26 -3.26 27.59
N LEU A 124 -3.99 -3.61 27.82
CA LEU A 124 -2.95 -2.65 28.22
C LEU A 124 -2.77 -1.56 27.17
N LEU A 125 -2.78 -1.91 25.87
CA LEU A 125 -2.70 -0.94 24.79
C LEU A 125 -3.92 -0.02 24.75
N ALA A 126 -5.13 -0.58 24.91
CA ALA A 126 -6.37 0.22 24.95
C ALA A 126 -6.37 1.22 26.12
N ASP A 127 -5.96 0.80 27.32
CA ASP A 127 -5.85 1.68 28.48
C ASP A 127 -4.78 2.76 28.30
N ALA A 128 -3.64 2.41 27.69
CA ALA A 128 -2.55 3.35 27.39
C ALA A 128 -2.95 4.39 26.32
N LEU A 129 -3.77 4.01 25.34
CA LEU A 129 -4.36 4.92 24.36
C LEU A 129 -5.36 5.87 25.02
N ASN A 130 -6.28 5.34 25.84
CA ASN A 130 -7.30 6.14 26.53
C ASN A 130 -6.71 7.14 27.54
N SER A 131 -5.61 6.75 28.20
CA SER A 131 -4.93 7.62 29.18
C SER A 131 -3.87 8.54 28.55
N GLY A 132 -3.58 8.41 27.26
CA GLY A 132 -2.51 9.16 26.57
C GLY A 132 -1.09 8.68 26.84
N LYS A 133 -0.88 7.76 27.80
CA LYS A 133 0.44 7.25 28.22
C LYS A 133 1.27 6.66 27.09
N VAL A 134 0.62 6.14 26.04
CA VAL A 134 1.33 5.56 24.89
C VAL A 134 2.16 6.61 24.14
N VAL A 135 1.71 7.87 24.10
CA VAL A 135 2.43 8.97 23.44
C VAL A 135 3.68 9.32 24.23
N ASP A 136 3.57 9.44 25.55
CA ASP A 136 4.72 9.71 26.43
C ASP A 136 5.78 8.61 26.31
N GLN A 137 5.35 7.34 26.32
CA GLN A 137 6.25 6.21 26.14
C GLN A 137 6.92 6.21 24.76
N PHE A 138 6.19 6.57 23.70
CA PHE A 138 6.72 6.67 22.35
C PHE A 138 7.79 7.76 22.23
N GLU A 139 7.54 8.96 22.78
CA GLU A 139 8.51 10.07 22.72
C GLU A 139 9.79 9.81 23.52
N MET A 140 9.73 8.92 24.52
CA MET A 140 10.91 8.47 25.28
C MET A 140 11.79 7.48 24.51
N LEU A 141 11.30 6.87 23.42
CA LEU A 141 12.09 5.93 22.63
C LEU A 141 13.20 6.66 21.86
N TYR A 142 14.35 6.00 21.72
CA TYR A 142 15.42 6.55 20.90
C TYR A 142 14.95 6.65 19.44
N ARG A 143 15.25 7.79 18.79
CA ARG A 143 15.05 7.94 17.34
C ARG A 143 16.18 7.29 16.53
N LYS A 144 17.36 7.21 17.14
CA LYS A 144 18.57 6.60 16.57
C LYS A 144 19.17 5.64 17.60
N LYS A 145 19.44 4.40 17.22
CA LYS A 145 19.98 3.38 18.11
C LYS A 145 21.40 3.79 18.52
N PRO A 146 21.68 3.98 19.82
CA PRO A 146 23.01 4.31 20.28
C PRO A 146 24.03 3.28 19.82
N GLY A 147 25.17 3.73 19.32
CA GLY A 147 26.25 2.87 18.84
C GLY A 147 26.16 2.45 17.37
N MET A 148 25.02 2.62 16.70
CA MET A 148 24.94 2.34 15.25
C MET A 148 25.42 3.55 14.42
N LEU A 149 26.36 3.28 13.50
CA LEU A 149 26.97 4.31 12.66
C LEU A 149 26.13 4.62 11.41
N MET A 150 26.30 5.84 10.88
CA MET A 150 25.67 6.34 9.65
C MET A 150 26.69 7.19 8.87
N ASN A 151 27.92 6.71 8.74
CA ASN A 151 29.03 7.45 8.13
C ASN A 151 28.99 7.39 6.60
N VAL A 152 28.53 6.28 6.01
CA VAL A 152 28.54 6.10 4.55
C VAL A 152 27.64 7.14 3.87
N CYS A 153 26.49 7.48 4.49
CA CYS A 153 25.60 8.52 3.97
C CYS A 153 26.22 9.92 3.96
N ARG A 154 27.24 10.16 4.80
CA ARG A 154 27.88 11.47 5.00
C ARG A 154 29.12 11.68 4.14
N GLN A 155 29.55 10.66 3.41
CA GLN A 155 30.66 10.78 2.48
C GLN A 155 30.30 11.78 1.36
N SER A 156 31.27 12.60 0.94
CA SER A 156 31.07 13.67 -0.05
C SER A 156 30.43 13.16 -1.34
N ALA A 157 30.78 11.96 -1.80
CA ALA A 157 30.23 11.30 -2.98
C ALA A 157 28.74 10.86 -2.84
N ASN A 158 28.20 10.84 -1.62
CA ASN A 158 26.86 10.33 -1.31
C ASN A 158 25.91 11.39 -0.77
N LEU A 159 26.39 12.58 -0.40
CA LEU A 159 25.55 13.65 0.17
C LEU A 159 24.36 14.00 -0.72
N ASN A 160 24.57 14.09 -2.03
CA ASN A 160 23.54 14.41 -3.02
C ASN A 160 22.57 13.25 -3.31
N LYS A 161 22.84 12.05 -2.79
CA LYS A 161 21.99 10.86 -2.93
C LYS A 161 20.99 10.72 -1.77
N ASN A 162 21.00 11.65 -0.82
CA ASN A 162 20.04 11.74 0.27
C ASN A 162 19.00 12.82 -0.03
N ARG A 163 17.71 12.46 0.05
CA ARG A 163 16.62 13.43 -0.12
C ARG A 163 16.58 14.45 1.03
N TYR A 164 16.92 14.02 2.24
CA TYR A 164 16.94 14.85 3.44
C TYR A 164 18.28 14.68 4.16
N ARG A 165 18.79 15.77 4.76
CA ARG A 165 20.13 15.79 5.40
C ARG A 165 20.21 14.95 6.67
N ASP A 166 19.09 14.81 7.37
CA ASP A 166 18.97 14.21 8.69
C ASP A 166 18.35 12.80 8.69
N VAL A 167 17.93 12.32 7.52
CA VAL A 167 17.42 10.96 7.29
C VAL A 167 18.49 10.14 6.58
N CYS A 168 19.23 9.34 7.36
CA CYS A 168 20.32 8.50 6.87
C CYS A 168 20.12 7.04 7.26
N PRO A 169 20.56 6.10 6.41
CA PRO A 169 20.57 4.70 6.76
C PRO A 169 21.72 4.36 7.73
N TYR A 170 21.54 3.35 8.57
CA TYR A 170 22.65 2.77 9.33
C TYR A 170 23.62 2.02 8.42
N ASP A 171 24.92 2.14 8.69
CA ASP A 171 25.97 1.53 7.89
C ASP A 171 25.88 -0.01 7.89
N GLU A 172 25.57 -0.61 9.04
CA GLU A 172 25.50 -2.07 9.21
C GLU A 172 24.34 -2.72 8.44
N THR A 173 23.21 -2.04 8.32
CA THR A 173 21.99 -2.59 7.71
C THR A 173 21.66 -1.94 6.37
N ARG A 174 22.53 -1.11 5.81
CA ARG A 174 22.25 -0.43 4.55
C ARG A 174 22.19 -1.42 3.40
N VAL A 175 21.40 -1.09 2.38
CA VAL A 175 21.46 -1.80 1.11
C VAL A 175 22.70 -1.33 0.35
N ALA A 176 23.57 -2.27 -0.01
CA ALA A 176 24.73 -2.01 -0.86
C ALA A 176 24.43 -2.45 -2.30
N LEU A 177 24.50 -1.51 -3.24
CA LEU A 177 24.27 -1.78 -4.66
C LEU A 177 25.45 -2.54 -5.26
N GLN A 178 25.18 -3.66 -5.93
CA GLN A 178 26.21 -4.48 -6.58
C GLN A 178 26.60 -3.94 -7.97
N THR A 179 25.64 -3.35 -8.69
CA THR A 179 25.83 -2.85 -10.05
C THR A 179 25.37 -1.40 -10.15
N SER A 180 26.30 -0.46 -9.97
CA SER A 180 26.05 0.97 -10.12
C SER A 180 27.32 1.69 -10.56
N THR A 181 27.19 2.55 -11.57
CA THR A 181 28.29 3.38 -12.07
C THR A 181 28.65 4.54 -11.14
N SER A 182 27.79 4.84 -10.16
CA SER A 182 27.93 5.97 -9.24
C SER A 182 28.37 5.57 -7.83
N GLY A 183 28.72 4.29 -7.61
CA GLY A 183 29.06 3.73 -6.30
C GLY A 183 27.94 2.87 -5.70
N ASP A 184 28.22 2.23 -4.57
CA ASP A 184 27.38 1.21 -3.93
C ASP A 184 26.28 1.77 -3.02
N TYR A 185 26.19 3.10 -2.88
CA TYR A 185 25.32 3.75 -1.92
C TYR A 185 23.92 4.03 -2.47
N ILE A 186 22.91 3.62 -1.70
CA ILE A 186 21.53 4.08 -1.76
C ILE A 186 21.02 4.35 -0.34
N ASN A 187 20.16 5.35 -0.16
CA ASN A 187 19.52 5.63 1.13
C ASN A 187 18.39 4.61 1.38
N ALA A 188 18.76 3.42 1.85
CA ALA A 188 17.85 2.33 2.20
C ALA A 188 18.50 1.39 3.25
N ASN A 189 17.68 0.76 4.10
CA ASN A 189 18.10 -0.28 5.04
C ASN A 189 17.24 -1.54 4.89
N TYR A 190 17.82 -2.70 5.21
CA TYR A 190 17.05 -3.91 5.52
C TYR A 190 16.37 -3.76 6.88
N VAL A 191 15.09 -4.12 6.95
CA VAL A 191 14.28 -4.22 8.17
C VAL A 191 13.57 -5.57 8.09
N ASN A 192 13.96 -6.49 8.98
CA ASN A 192 13.44 -7.87 9.04
C ASN A 192 12.51 -8.03 10.24
#